data_AF-A0A9D2TZE9-F1
#
_entry.id   AF-A0A9D2TZE9-F1
#
_cell.length_a   1.000
_cell.length_b   1.000
_cell.length_c   1.000
_cell.angle_alpha   90.00
_cell.angle_beta   90.00
_cell.angle_gamma   90.00
#
_symmetry.space_group_name_H-M   'P 1'
#
loop_
_entity.id
_entity.type
_entity.pdbx_description
1 polymer ?
#
loop_
_entity_poly.entity_id
_entity_poly.type
_entity_poly.pdbx_seq_one_letter_code
_entity_poly.pdbx_strand_id
1 'polypeptide(L)'
;MEVIAAMTGNRKLMEDLEAYRTSEESYDLCEAMKGIQEEGIEIGRELGRKQGIEQGIEQGIRGMAELFQELGLPDERIIGKLSEKFSMSRQKAEKMLADIKR
;
A
#
# COMPACT_ATOMS: atom_id res chain seq x y z
N MET A 1 13.85 -27.15 -0.61
CA MET A 1 12.55 -26.52 -0.34
C MET A 1 12.27 -26.43 1.17
N GLU A 2 12.54 -27.47 1.98
CA GLU A 2 12.27 -27.50 3.44
C GLU A 2 12.97 -26.37 4.20
N VAL A 3 14.24 -26.12 3.89
CA VAL A 3 15.02 -25.03 4.49
C VAL A 3 14.46 -23.65 4.13
N ILE A 4 14.06 -23.43 2.87
CA ILE A 4 13.50 -22.14 2.41
C ILE A 4 12.12 -21.91 3.04
N ALA A 5 11.28 -22.93 3.09
CA ALA A 5 9.96 -22.86 3.71
C ALA A 5 10.07 -22.54 5.22
N ALA A 6 10.98 -23.21 5.93
CA ALA A 6 11.25 -22.95 7.34
C ALA A 6 11.86 -21.54 7.59
N MET A 7 12.78 -21.08 6.74
CA MET A 7 13.42 -19.77 6.88
C MET A 7 12.51 -18.60 6.50
N THR A 8 11.62 -18.77 5.53
CA THR A 8 10.72 -17.71 5.05
C THR A 8 9.38 -17.67 5.79
N GLY A 9 9.02 -18.72 6.53
CA GLY A 9 7.73 -18.83 7.18
C GLY A 9 6.55 -18.83 6.19
N ASN A 10 6.82 -19.09 4.91
CA ASN A 10 5.82 -19.05 3.86
C ASN A 10 4.95 -20.32 3.94
N ARG A 11 3.71 -20.15 4.44
CA ARG A 11 2.75 -21.23 4.65
C ARG A 11 2.46 -22.04 3.38
N LYS A 12 2.43 -21.39 2.21
CA LYS A 12 2.18 -22.02 0.91
C LYS A 12 3.30 -23.00 0.54
N LEU A 13 4.56 -22.59 0.76
CA LEU A 13 5.72 -23.48 0.56
C LEU A 13 5.78 -24.63 1.56
N MET A 14 5.21 -24.47 2.76
CA MET A 14 5.11 -25.55 3.76
C MET A 14 4.03 -26.56 3.36
N GLU A 15 2.88 -26.10 2.87
CA GLU A 15 1.79 -26.93 2.33
C GLU A 15 2.25 -27.69 1.08
N ASP A 16 2.97 -27.03 0.17
CA ASP A 16 3.58 -27.65 -1.02
C ASP A 16 4.67 -28.69 -0.64
N LEU A 17 5.31 -28.55 0.52
CA LEU A 17 6.31 -29.49 1.03
C LEU A 17 5.71 -30.81 1.53
N GLU A 18 4.52 -30.76 2.10
CA GLU A 18 3.80 -31.95 2.56
C GLU A 18 3.25 -32.74 1.36
N ALA A 19 2.78 -32.04 0.32
CA ALA A 19 2.46 -32.64 -0.98
C ALA A 19 3.70 -33.29 -1.62
N TYR A 20 4.87 -32.65 -1.54
CA TYR A 20 6.16 -33.20 -1.98
C TYR A 20 6.55 -34.51 -1.27
N ARG A 21 6.24 -34.67 0.02
CA ARG A 21 6.55 -35.91 0.77
C ARG A 21 5.68 -37.10 0.38
N THR A 22 4.57 -36.87 -0.32
CA THR A 22 3.53 -37.88 -0.56
C THR A 22 3.32 -38.24 -2.03
N SER A 23 4.01 -37.59 -2.99
CA SER A 23 3.91 -37.89 -4.43
C SER A 23 5.13 -38.67 -4.98
N GLU A 24 4.91 -39.49 -6.01
CA GLU A 24 5.99 -40.21 -6.74
C GLU A 24 6.59 -39.37 -7.90
N GLU A 25 6.09 -38.15 -8.14
CA GLU A 25 6.51 -37.30 -9.26
C GLU A 25 7.75 -36.45 -8.95
N SER A 26 8.65 -36.33 -9.93
CA SER A 26 9.83 -35.46 -9.87
C SER A 26 9.44 -33.99 -9.92
N TYR A 27 9.45 -33.31 -8.78
CA TYR A 27 9.10 -31.90 -8.63
C TYR A 27 10.20 -30.96 -9.16
N ASP A 28 9.87 -30.03 -10.07
CA ASP A 28 10.81 -29.03 -10.61
C ASP A 28 10.96 -27.83 -9.64
N LEU A 29 12.03 -27.86 -8.84
CA LEU A 29 12.39 -26.77 -7.93
C LEU A 29 12.53 -25.42 -8.66
N CYS A 30 12.97 -25.43 -9.91
CA CYS A 30 13.17 -24.24 -10.72
C CYS A 30 11.82 -23.58 -11.04
N GLU A 31 10.78 -24.39 -11.31
CA GLU A 31 9.41 -23.90 -11.50
C GLU A 31 8.81 -23.35 -10.20
N ALA A 32 9.01 -24.04 -9.08
CA ALA A 32 8.54 -23.56 -7.77
C ALA A 32 9.19 -22.22 -7.36
N MET A 33 10.49 -22.06 -7.59
CA MET A 33 11.20 -20.81 -7.31
C MET A 33 10.72 -19.66 -8.20
N LYS A 34 10.39 -19.93 -9.48
CA LYS A 34 9.78 -18.93 -10.37
C LYS A 34 8.41 -18.50 -9.84
N GLY A 35 7.58 -19.43 -9.40
CA GLY A 35 6.26 -19.11 -8.82
C GLY A 35 6.36 -18.18 -7.61
N ILE A 36 7.29 -18.44 -6.68
CA ILE A 36 7.54 -17.54 -5.53
C ILE A 36 7.98 -16.15 -5.99
N GLN A 37 8.88 -16.09 -6.98
CA GLN A 37 9.39 -14.83 -7.50
C GLN A 37 8.27 -14.00 -8.15
N GLU A 38 7.45 -14.63 -8.97
CA GLU A 38 6.31 -14.00 -9.64
C GLU A 38 5.28 -13.48 -8.64
N GLU A 39 4.91 -14.28 -7.63
CA GLU A 39 4.01 -13.89 -6.55
C GLU A 39 4.59 -12.69 -5.75
N GLY A 40 5.89 -12.72 -5.45
CA GLY A 40 6.56 -11.59 -4.79
C GLY A 40 6.54 -10.30 -5.61
N ILE A 41 6.74 -10.40 -6.94
CA ILE A 41 6.65 -9.26 -7.86
C ILE A 41 5.22 -8.71 -7.89
N GLU A 42 4.21 -9.59 -7.98
CA GLU A 42 2.80 -9.18 -8.02
C GLU A 42 2.39 -8.45 -6.74
N ILE A 43 2.72 -9.01 -5.57
CA ILE A 43 2.48 -8.39 -4.26
C ILE A 43 3.18 -7.03 -4.19
N GLY A 44 4.45 -6.96 -4.60
CA GLY A 44 5.22 -5.71 -4.60
C GLY A 44 4.58 -4.64 -5.49
N ARG A 45 4.10 -5.01 -6.68
CA ARG A 45 3.41 -4.09 -7.60
C ARG A 45 2.08 -3.62 -7.04
N GLU A 46 1.29 -4.50 -6.42
CA GLU A 46 0.01 -4.13 -5.83
C GLU A 46 0.19 -3.18 -4.64
N LEU A 47 1.10 -3.51 -3.72
CA LEU A 47 1.44 -2.65 -2.58
C LEU A 47 1.97 -1.30 -3.04
N GLY A 48 2.90 -1.28 -3.98
CA GLY A 48 3.47 -0.05 -4.53
C GLY A 48 2.41 0.83 -5.20
N ARG A 49 1.51 0.23 -6.00
CA ARG A 49 0.38 0.95 -6.61
C ARG A 49 -0.55 1.54 -5.54
N LYS A 50 -0.92 0.76 -4.53
CA LYS A 50 -1.81 1.22 -3.45
C LYS A 50 -1.19 2.38 -2.67
N GLN A 51 0.07 2.24 -2.24
CA GLN A 51 0.80 3.29 -1.55
C GLN A 51 0.96 4.54 -2.41
N GLY A 52 1.32 4.39 -3.68
CA GLY A 52 1.50 5.51 -4.60
C GLY A 52 0.21 6.29 -4.83
N ILE A 53 -0.93 5.60 -4.98
CA ILE A 53 -2.24 6.27 -5.11
C ILE A 53 -2.60 7.01 -3.82
N GLU A 54 -2.44 6.39 -2.66
CA GLU A 54 -2.76 7.01 -1.36
C GLU A 54 -1.91 8.26 -1.12
N GLN A 55 -0.60 8.17 -1.32
CA GLN A 55 0.32 9.29 -1.19
C GLN A 55 0.03 10.40 -2.21
N GLY A 56 -0.25 10.04 -3.47
CA GLY A 56 -0.57 11.01 -4.52
C GLY A 56 -1.85 11.78 -4.24
N ILE A 57 -2.90 11.09 -3.74
CA ILE A 57 -4.14 11.74 -3.30
C ILE A 57 -3.86 12.68 -2.13
N GLU A 58 -3.12 12.24 -1.10
CA GLU A 58 -2.80 13.09 0.05
C GLU A 58 -2.00 14.33 -0.33
N GLN A 59 -0.98 14.18 -1.20
CA GLN A 59 -0.20 15.30 -1.73
C GLN A 59 -1.06 16.28 -2.54
N GLY A 60 -1.96 15.77 -3.40
CA GLY A 60 -2.86 16.62 -4.18
C GLY A 60 -3.81 17.44 -3.30
N ILE A 61 -4.37 16.83 -2.25
CA ILE A 61 -5.22 17.53 -1.28
C ILE A 61 -4.43 18.60 -0.53
N ARG A 62 -3.20 18.28 -0.10
CA ARG A 62 -2.31 19.24 0.56
C ARG A 62 -2.02 20.45 -0.33
N GLY A 63 -1.63 20.22 -1.60
CA GLY A 63 -1.37 21.30 -2.55
C GLY A 63 -2.60 22.17 -2.83
N MET A 64 -3.80 21.58 -2.83
CA MET A 64 -5.04 22.35 -2.95
C MET A 64 -5.31 23.22 -1.71
N ALA A 65 -4.99 22.71 -0.51
CA ALA A 65 -5.11 23.46 0.73
C ALA A 65 -4.11 24.62 0.81
N GLU A 66 -2.85 24.39 0.39
CA GLU A 66 -1.80 25.41 0.25
C GLU A 66 -2.25 26.52 -0.73
N LEU A 67 -2.72 26.15 -1.92
CA LEU A 67 -3.24 27.10 -2.90
C LEU A 67 -4.40 27.95 -2.34
N PHE A 68 -5.31 27.35 -1.59
CA PHE A 68 -6.40 28.13 -0.97
C PHE A 68 -5.91 29.12 0.09
N GLN A 69 -4.87 28.77 0.86
CA GLN A 69 -4.24 29.71 1.79
C GLN A 69 -3.51 30.83 1.06
N GLU A 70 -2.77 30.53 -0.01
CA GLU A 70 -2.11 31.53 -0.87
C GLU A 70 -3.12 32.52 -1.48
N LEU A 71 -4.31 32.03 -1.85
CA LEU A 71 -5.42 32.86 -2.33
C LEU A 71 -6.19 33.60 -1.21
N GLY A 72 -5.77 33.45 0.05
CA GLY A 72 -6.33 34.17 1.19
C GLY A 72 -7.70 33.69 1.64
N LEU A 73 -8.07 32.43 1.35
CA LEU A 73 -9.33 31.89 1.86
C LEU A 73 -9.25 31.68 3.39
N PRO A 74 -10.32 31.99 4.15
CA PRO A 74 -10.36 31.70 5.58
C PRO A 74 -10.27 30.18 5.84
N ASP A 75 -9.51 29.78 6.86
CA ASP A 75 -9.31 28.37 7.24
C ASP A 75 -10.63 27.60 7.33
N GLU A 76 -11.67 28.19 7.93
CA GLU A 76 -13.00 27.58 8.06
C GLU A 76 -13.61 27.19 6.71
N ARG A 77 -13.43 28.06 5.70
CA ARG A 77 -13.93 27.82 4.35
C ARG A 77 -13.13 26.73 3.65
N ILE A 78 -11.81 26.68 3.90
CA ILE A 78 -10.93 25.64 3.38
C ILE A 78 -11.31 24.29 3.98
N ILE A 79 -11.43 24.21 5.30
CA ILE A 79 -11.84 22.99 6.03
C ILE A 79 -13.18 22.47 5.51
N GLY A 80 -14.17 23.37 5.33
CA GLY A 80 -15.47 23.02 4.76
C GLY A 80 -15.34 22.46 3.34
N LYS A 81 -14.53 23.07 2.47
CA LYS A 81 -14.32 22.59 1.10
C LYS A 81 -13.56 21.27 1.03
N LEU A 82 -12.54 21.08 1.87
CA LEU A 82 -11.80 19.82 1.93
C LEU A 82 -12.71 18.68 2.42
N SER A 83 -13.50 18.93 3.46
CA SER A 83 -14.46 17.95 4.00
C SER A 83 -15.54 17.58 2.97
N GLU A 84 -16.09 18.59 2.26
CA GLU A 84 -17.12 18.40 1.22
C GLU A 84 -16.59 17.64 0.00
N LYS A 85 -15.38 17.99 -0.50
CA LYS A 85 -14.87 17.44 -1.77
C LYS A 85 -14.15 16.11 -1.63
N PHE A 86 -13.57 15.83 -0.47
CA PHE A 86 -12.77 14.62 -0.24
C PHE A 86 -13.37 13.68 0.80
N SER A 87 -14.62 13.92 1.22
CA SER A 87 -15.36 13.11 2.20
C SER A 87 -14.54 12.83 3.47
N MET A 88 -13.72 13.80 3.89
CA MET A 88 -12.84 13.66 5.05
C MET A 88 -13.46 14.30 6.29
N SER A 89 -13.01 13.84 7.46
CA SER A 89 -13.44 14.45 8.71
C SER A 89 -12.87 15.87 8.85
N ARG A 90 -13.63 16.73 9.52
CA ARG A 90 -13.20 18.08 9.86
C ARG A 90 -11.84 18.09 10.59
N GLN A 91 -11.67 17.19 11.55
CA GLN A 91 -10.43 17.02 12.31
C GLN A 91 -9.22 16.70 11.41
N LYS A 92 -9.42 15.89 10.36
CA LYS A 92 -8.36 15.57 9.40
C LYS A 92 -7.99 16.81 8.57
N ALA A 93 -8.97 17.57 8.10
CA ALA A 93 -8.74 18.80 7.36
C ALA A 93 -8.05 19.88 8.22
N GLU A 94 -8.47 20.05 9.48
CA GLU A 94 -7.83 20.96 10.45
C GLU A 94 -6.36 20.60 10.69
N LYS A 95 -6.08 19.32 10.93
CA LYS A 95 -4.71 18.82 11.10
C LYS A 95 -3.85 19.13 9.86
N MET A 96 -4.39 18.89 8.67
CA MET A 96 -3.68 19.16 7.42
C MET A 96 -3.31 20.65 7.29
N LEU A 97 -4.22 21.58 7.60
CA LEU A 97 -3.91 23.01 7.58
C LEU A 97 -2.89 23.42 8.65
N ALA A 98 -2.92 22.79 9.82
CA ALA A 98 -1.93 23.05 10.86
C ALA A 98 -0.53 22.56 10.46
N ASP A 99 -0.44 21.44 9.74
CA ASP A 99 0.82 20.86 9.26
C ASP A 99 1.43 21.67 8.10
N ILE A 100 0.63 22.40 7.32
CA ILE A 100 1.10 23.31 6.24
C ILE A 100 1.77 24.57 6.82
N LYS A 101 1.29 25.07 7.96
CA LYS A 101 1.78 26.33 8.58
C LYS A 101 3.08 26.15 9.39
N ARG A 102 3.62 24.93 9.49
CA ARG A 102 4.88 24.61 10.20
C ARG A 102 6.06 24.64 9.24
#